data_AF-A0A7J9AQH1-F1
#
_entry.id   AF-A0A7J9AQH1-F1
#
_cell.length_a   1.000
_cell.length_b   1.000
_cell.length_c   1.000
_cell.angle_alpha   90.00
_cell.angle_beta   90.00
_cell.angle_gamma   90.00
#
_symmetry.space_group_name_H-M   'P 1'
#
loop_
_entity.id
_entity.type
_entity.pdbx_description
1 polymer ?
#
loop_
_entity_poly.entity_id
_entity_poly.type
_entity_poly.pdbx_seq_one_letter_code
_entity_poly.pdbx_strand_id
1 'polypeptide(L)'
;MSGSFSIKSAYKKLQEGDWNSNEVVWQIPWKFQGPQRVRFFIWLALKERVLTNVERTRRGIGLGSTCGICCHGYEDVLHVLQDCTEARVIWNQLIPTDGSVRSEDAFAVAGGLLQDRNE
;
A
#
# COMPACT_ATOMS: atom_id res chain seq x y z
N MET A 1 -11.39 3.02 38.27
CA MET A 1 -10.63 2.09 37.40
C MET A 1 -9.27 2.70 37.09
N SER A 2 -8.20 2.28 37.77
CA SER A 2 -6.84 2.74 37.49
C SER A 2 -6.18 1.76 36.51
N GLY A 3 -6.17 2.10 35.21
CA GLY A 3 -5.41 1.35 34.23
C GLY A 3 -3.92 1.57 34.45
N SER A 4 -3.21 0.58 34.99
CA SER A 4 -1.76 0.65 35.15
C SER A 4 -1.07 0.42 33.81
N PHE A 5 -0.55 1.49 33.23
CA PHE A 5 0.33 1.42 32.06
C PHE A 5 1.77 1.19 32.53
N SER A 6 2.47 0.23 31.92
CA SER A 6 3.90 0.01 32.13
C SER A 6 4.60 -0.03 30.78
N ILE A 7 5.79 0.56 30.70
CA ILE A 7 6.65 0.48 29.51
C ILE A 7 6.89 -1.00 29.14
N LYS A 8 7.02 -1.88 30.14
CA LYS A 8 7.21 -3.32 29.94
C LYS A 8 6.02 -3.98 29.23
N SER A 9 4.78 -3.63 29.60
CA SER A 9 3.59 -4.20 28.95
C SER A 9 3.36 -3.61 27.56
N ALA A 10 3.68 -2.33 27.36
CA ALA A 10 3.64 -1.69 26.05
C ALA A 10 4.65 -2.32 25.08
N TYR A 11 5.90 -2.50 25.51
CA TYR A 11 6.95 -3.08 24.68
C TYR A 11 6.66 -4.53 24.31
N LYS A 12 6.14 -5.32 25.26
CA LYS A 12 5.71 -6.70 25.00
C LYS A 12 4.64 -6.77 23.91
N LYS A 13 3.64 -5.88 23.94
CA LYS A 13 2.60 -5.79 22.90
C LYS A 13 3.14 -5.37 21.53
N LEU A 14 4.14 -4.49 21.50
CA LEU A 14 4.79 -4.09 20.24
C LEU A 14 5.62 -5.24 19.64
N GLN A 15 6.18 -6.09 20.48
CA GLN A 15 6.96 -7.26 20.08
C GLN A 15 6.08 -8.46 19.69
N GLU A 16 4.82 -8.50 20.13
CA GLU A 16 3.79 -9.47 19.70
C GLU A 16 3.28 -9.23 18.27
N GLY A 17 3.68 -8.13 17.61
CA GLY A 17 3.36 -7.90 16.20
C GLY A 17 4.09 -8.90 15.31
N ASP A 18 3.34 -9.59 14.44
CA ASP A 18 3.81 -10.60 13.48
C ASP A 18 4.64 -9.98 12.34
N TRP A 19 5.72 -9.29 12.69
CA TRP A 19 6.63 -8.71 11.72
C TRP A 19 7.64 -9.76 11.28
N ASN A 20 7.31 -10.46 10.19
CA ASN A 20 8.22 -11.37 9.55
C ASN A 20 9.18 -10.62 8.61
N SER A 21 10.40 -10.37 9.07
CA SER A 21 11.46 -9.72 8.28
C SER A 21 11.86 -10.49 7.02
N ASN A 22 11.50 -11.78 6.92
CA ASN A 22 11.78 -12.62 5.77
C ASN A 22 10.73 -12.50 4.66
N GLU A 23 9.62 -11.82 4.88
CA GLU A 23 8.67 -11.57 3.78
C GLU A 23 9.33 -10.71 2.70
N VAL A 24 9.30 -11.21 1.48
CA VAL A 24 9.93 -10.58 0.31
C VAL A 24 9.40 -9.16 0.07
N VAL A 25 8.13 -8.92 0.39
CA VAL A 25 7.47 -7.61 0.25
C VAL A 25 8.20 -6.51 1.01
N TRP A 26 8.67 -6.80 2.23
CA TRP A 26 9.35 -5.81 3.05
C TRP A 26 10.76 -5.48 2.56
N GLN A 27 11.33 -6.30 1.67
CA GLN A 27 12.61 -6.02 1.04
C GLN A 27 12.49 -5.07 -0.16
N ILE A 28 11.31 -4.95 -0.77
CA ILE A 28 11.08 -4.16 -2.00
C ILE A 28 11.54 -2.70 -1.83
N PRO A 29 11.15 -1.95 -0.77
CA PRO A 29 11.60 -0.57 -0.61
C PRO A 29 13.12 -0.47 -0.48
N TRP A 30 13.75 -1.43 0.19
CA TRP A 30 15.18 -1.39 0.50
C TRP A 30 16.05 -1.77 -0.71
N LYS A 31 15.52 -2.57 -1.65
CA LYS A 31 16.19 -2.93 -2.90
C LYS A 31 16.12 -1.83 -3.97
N PHE A 32 15.16 -0.91 -3.87
CA PHE A 32 15.01 0.20 -4.81
C PHE A 32 16.23 1.15 -4.79
N GLN A 33 16.86 1.34 -5.95
CA GLN A 33 18.11 2.11 -6.12
C GLN A 33 17.88 3.59 -6.51
N GLY A 34 16.64 4.03 -6.62
CA GLY A 34 16.32 5.42 -7.02
C GLY A 34 16.26 6.40 -5.84
N PRO A 35 15.62 7.57 -6.04
CA PRO A 35 15.54 8.61 -5.03
C PRO A 35 14.87 8.14 -3.72
N GLN A 36 15.40 8.59 -2.58
CA GLN A 36 14.90 8.24 -1.24
C GLN A 36 13.40 8.52 -1.05
N ARG A 37 12.88 9.58 -1.68
CA ARG A 37 11.44 9.92 -1.65
C ARG A 37 10.56 8.82 -2.22
N VAL A 38 11.01 8.13 -3.27
CA VAL A 38 10.26 7.04 -3.92
C VAL A 38 10.35 5.78 -3.06
N ARG A 39 11.52 5.46 -2.51
CA ARG A 39 11.67 4.37 -1.54
C ARG A 39 10.75 4.53 -0.34
N PHE A 40 10.67 5.74 0.24
CA PHE A 40 9.78 6.01 1.36
C PHE A 40 8.31 5.91 0.95
N PHE A 41 7.96 6.37 -0.24
CA PHE A 41 6.62 6.22 -0.79
C PHE A 41 6.22 4.74 -0.94
N ILE A 42 7.08 3.89 -1.51
CA ILE A 42 6.83 2.44 -1.63
C ILE A 42 6.61 1.82 -0.25
N TRP A 43 7.45 2.17 0.74
CA TRP A 43 7.27 1.70 2.11
C TRP A 43 5.93 2.12 2.72
N LEU A 44 5.48 3.36 2.49
CA LEU A 44 4.17 3.82 2.93
C LEU A 44 3.02 3.08 2.22
N ALA A 45 3.15 2.83 0.91
CA ALA A 45 2.15 2.11 0.13
C ALA A 45 1.99 0.68 0.64
N LEU A 46 3.09 -0.04 0.87
CA LEU A 46 3.08 -1.39 1.44
C LEU A 46 2.50 -1.47 2.86
N LYS A 47 2.51 -0.35 3.60
CA LYS A 47 1.93 -0.25 4.94
C LYS A 47 0.48 0.24 4.92
N GLU A 48 -0.10 0.49 3.75
CA GLU A 48 -1.42 1.13 3.59
C GLU A 48 -1.52 2.49 4.31
N ARG A 49 -0.42 3.24 4.32
CA ARG A 49 -0.31 4.52 5.04
C ARG A 49 -0.32 5.75 4.14
N VAL A 50 -0.47 5.56 2.84
CA VAL A 50 -0.69 6.65 1.89
C VAL A 50 -2.04 7.30 2.22
N LEU A 51 -2.10 8.63 2.18
CA LEU A 51 -3.29 9.39 2.59
C LEU A 51 -4.35 9.40 1.48
N THR A 52 -4.89 8.23 1.15
CA THR A 52 -5.98 8.08 0.19
C THR A 52 -7.32 8.54 0.79
N ASN A 53 -8.36 8.74 -0.02
CA ASN A 53 -9.67 9.16 0.52
C ASN A 53 -10.30 8.12 1.46
N VAL A 54 -10.04 6.82 1.28
CA VAL A 54 -10.39 5.79 2.28
C VAL A 54 -9.72 6.09 3.61
N GLU A 55 -8.41 6.33 3.62
CA GLU A 55 -7.65 6.65 4.84
C GLU A 55 -8.05 7.99 5.46
N ARG A 56 -8.35 9.01 4.64
CA ARG A 56 -8.84 10.32 5.11
C ARG A 56 -10.19 10.18 5.79
N THR A 57 -11.11 9.40 5.22
CA THR A 57 -12.43 9.14 5.79
C THR A 57 -12.31 8.34 7.08
N ARG A 58 -11.47 7.30 7.10
CA ARG A 58 -11.19 6.50 8.30
C ARG A 58 -10.64 7.34 9.47
N ARG A 59 -9.91 8.41 9.17
CA ARG A 59 -9.35 9.35 10.16
C ARG A 59 -10.28 10.52 10.50
N GLY A 60 -11.47 10.60 9.90
CA GLY A 60 -12.42 11.70 10.11
C GLY A 60 -11.99 13.04 9.49
N ILE A 61 -11.07 13.02 8.53
CA ILE A 61 -10.58 14.21 7.81
C ILE A 61 -11.29 14.36 6.45
N GLY A 62 -11.74 13.26 5.85
CA GLY A 62 -12.40 13.21 4.55
C GLY A 62 -13.92 13.19 4.65
N LEU A 63 -14.60 13.73 3.64
CA LEU A 63 -16.06 13.72 3.50
C LEU A 63 -16.60 12.47 2.80
N GLY A 64 -15.72 11.70 2.14
CA GLY A 64 -16.07 10.49 1.41
C GLY A 64 -14.82 9.78 0.91
N SER A 65 -14.95 8.48 0.63
CA SER A 65 -13.86 7.59 0.24
C SER A 65 -13.73 7.37 -1.27
N THR A 66 -14.59 7.99 -2.08
CA THR A 66 -14.59 7.83 -3.54
C THR A 66 -13.31 8.39 -4.17
N CYS A 67 -12.84 7.76 -5.26
CA CYS A 67 -11.72 8.28 -6.03
C CYS A 67 -12.06 9.63 -6.66
N GLY A 68 -11.23 10.64 -6.40
CA GLY A 68 -11.41 11.98 -6.97
C GLY A 68 -11.00 12.11 -8.43
N ILE A 69 -10.35 11.08 -8.98
CA ILE A 69 -9.78 11.08 -10.34
C ILE A 69 -10.75 10.42 -11.32
N CYS A 70 -11.08 9.14 -11.10
CA CYS A 70 -11.99 8.41 -11.99
C CYS A 70 -13.46 8.50 -11.56
N CYS A 71 -13.75 9.10 -10.39
CA CYS A 71 -15.10 9.19 -9.80
C CYS A 71 -15.80 7.83 -9.59
N HIS A 72 -15.05 6.73 -9.57
CA HIS A 72 -15.56 5.38 -9.44
C HIS A 72 -14.77 4.59 -8.38
N GLY A 73 -15.46 3.73 -7.63
CA GLY A 73 -14.84 2.91 -6.59
C GLY A 73 -14.32 3.70 -5.37
N TYR A 74 -13.72 2.97 -4.43
CA TYR A 74 -13.06 3.54 -3.26
C TYR A 74 -11.60 3.85 -3.58
N GLU A 75 -11.13 5.02 -3.15
CA GLU A 75 -9.73 5.42 -3.27
C GLU A 75 -8.92 4.78 -2.14
N ASP A 76 -8.54 3.53 -2.32
CA ASP A 76 -7.49 2.87 -1.53
C ASP A 76 -6.15 2.89 -2.29
N VAL A 77 -5.12 2.29 -1.70
CA VAL A 77 -3.76 2.28 -2.26
C VAL A 77 -3.71 1.53 -3.59
N LEU A 78 -4.41 0.41 -3.71
CA LEU A 78 -4.46 -0.38 -4.95
C LEU A 78 -5.19 0.38 -6.04
N HIS A 79 -6.34 0.96 -5.73
CA HIS A 79 -7.10 1.74 -6.67
C HIS A 79 -6.30 2.94 -7.20
N VAL A 80 -5.73 3.77 -6.31
CA VAL A 80 -5.04 4.99 -6.75
C VAL A 80 -3.77 4.70 -7.54
N LEU A 81 -3.10 3.57 -7.28
CA LEU A 81 -1.85 3.21 -7.96
C LEU A 81 -2.05 2.32 -9.17
N GLN A 82 -3.11 1.52 -9.23
CA GLN A 82 -3.27 0.45 -10.22
C GLN A 82 -4.67 0.43 -10.84
N ASP A 83 -5.74 0.30 -10.07
CA ASP A 83 -7.07 -0.01 -10.65
C ASP A 83 -7.80 1.21 -11.22
N CYS A 84 -7.44 2.41 -10.79
CA CYS A 84 -7.98 3.65 -11.32
C CYS A 84 -7.78 3.70 -12.84
N THR A 85 -8.82 4.06 -13.57
CA THR A 85 -8.80 4.12 -15.04
C THR A 85 -7.67 5.00 -15.55
N GLU A 86 -7.47 6.15 -14.91
CA GLU A 86 -6.40 7.09 -15.27
C GLU A 86 -5.01 6.55 -14.91
N ALA A 87 -4.87 5.84 -13.77
CA ALA A 87 -3.61 5.19 -13.42
C ALA A 87 -3.22 4.12 -14.43
N ARG A 88 -4.19 3.30 -14.87
CA ARG A 88 -4.00 2.29 -15.93
C ARG A 88 -3.52 2.88 -17.25
N VAL A 89 -4.03 4.05 -17.64
CA VAL A 89 -3.58 4.74 -18.87
C VAL A 89 -2.08 5.04 -18.79
N ILE A 90 -1.61 5.54 -17.64
CA ILE A 90 -0.19 5.82 -17.41
C ILE A 90 0.64 4.54 -17.47
N TRP A 91 0.19 3.47 -16.80
CA TRP A 91 0.91 2.19 -16.82
C TRP A 91 1.04 1.60 -18.21
N ASN A 92 -0.01 1.66 -19.02
CA ASN A 92 0.01 1.19 -20.40
C ASN A 92 0.97 1.98 -21.29
N GLN A 93 1.28 3.23 -20.93
CA GLN A 93 2.29 4.04 -21.64
C GLN A 93 3.72 3.73 -21.17
N LEU A 94 3.90 3.38 -19.89
CA LEU A 94 5.21 3.15 -19.29
C LEU A 94 5.72 1.72 -19.46
N ILE A 95 4.82 0.74 -19.48
CA ILE A 95 5.16 -0.68 -19.59
C ILE A 95 4.87 -1.12 -21.03
N PRO A 96 5.90 -1.45 -21.83
CA PRO A 96 5.69 -2.02 -23.15
C PRO A 96 4.94 -3.34 -23.02
N THR A 97 3.79 -3.46 -23.67
CA THR A 97 3.02 -4.71 -23.74
C THR A 97 3.62 -5.71 -24.73
N ASP A 98 4.95 -5.70 -24.94
CA ASP A 98 5.58 -6.73 -25.75
C ASP A 98 5.46 -8.06 -24.98
N GLY A 99 5.06 -9.11 -25.70
CA GLY A 99 4.62 -10.37 -25.13
C GLY A 99 5.71 -11.22 -24.48
N SER A 100 6.80 -10.64 -23.99
CA SER A 100 7.88 -11.35 -23.29
C SER A 100 7.74 -11.34 -21.76
N VAL A 101 6.89 -10.47 -21.21
CA VAL A 101 6.48 -10.52 -19.79
C VAL A 101 4.96 -10.46 -19.76
N ARG A 102 4.32 -11.55 -19.34
CA ARG A 102 2.87 -11.63 -19.20
C ARG A 102 2.43 -10.54 -18.23
N SER A 103 1.74 -9.51 -18.72
CA SER A 103 1.32 -8.36 -17.92
C SER A 103 0.53 -8.77 -16.67
N GLU A 104 -0.15 -9.92 -16.72
CA GLU A 104 -0.84 -10.56 -15.60
C GLU A 104 0.09 -10.81 -14.41
N ASP A 105 1.36 -11.13 -14.62
CA ASP A 105 2.30 -11.51 -13.55
C ASP A 105 2.85 -10.28 -12.79
N ALA A 106 3.03 -9.12 -13.44
CA ALA A 106 3.53 -7.90 -12.77
C ALA A 106 2.45 -7.25 -11.90
N PHE A 107 1.22 -7.20 -12.40
CA PHE A 107 0.06 -6.64 -11.70
C PHE A 107 -0.47 -7.57 -10.61
N ALA A 108 -0.42 -8.90 -10.80
CA ALA A 108 -0.80 -9.87 -9.77
C ALA A 108 0.23 -9.96 -8.63
N VAL A 109 1.53 -9.76 -8.89
CA VAL A 109 2.53 -9.70 -7.81
C VAL A 109 2.35 -8.43 -6.98
N ALA A 110 2.13 -7.27 -7.60
CA ALA A 110 1.88 -6.03 -6.86
C ALA A 110 0.53 -6.02 -6.13
N GLY A 111 -0.53 -6.51 -6.80
CA GLY A 111 -1.88 -6.63 -6.25
C GLY A 111 -2.01 -7.69 -5.16
N GLY A 112 -1.48 -8.90 -5.39
CA GLY A 112 -1.52 -10.01 -4.43
C GLY A 112 -0.78 -9.71 -3.13
N LEU A 113 0.36 -9.01 -3.21
CA LEU A 113 1.11 -8.59 -2.02
C LEU A 113 0.37 -7.60 -1.11
N LEU A 114 -0.61 -6.88 -1.64
CA LEU A 114 -1.45 -5.95 -0.88
C LEU A 114 -2.79 -6.59 -0.47
N GLN A 115 -3.35 -7.50 -1.29
CA GLN A 115 -4.62 -8.18 -1.03
C GLN A 115 -4.52 -9.25 0.08
N ASP A 116 -3.39 -9.98 0.19
CA ASP A 116 -3.18 -11.09 1.15
C ASP A 116 -3.07 -10.64 2.62
N ARG A 117 -3.24 -9.35 2.92
CA ARG A 117 -3.08 -8.77 4.26
C ARG A 117 -4.40 -8.45 4.96
N ASN A 118 -5.53 -8.78 4.33
CA ASN A 118 -6.89 -8.57 4.87
C ASN A 118 -7.52 -9.82 5.51
N GLU A 119 -6.74 -10.88 5.75
CA GLU A 119 -7.14 -12.05 6.56
C GLU A 119 -6.37 -12.11 7.90
#